data_AF-A0A7W0PXP8-F1
#
_entry.id   AF-A0A7W0PXP8-F1
#
_cell.length_a   1.000
_cell.length_b   1.000
_cell.length_c   1.000
_cell.angle_alpha   90.00
_cell.angle_beta   90.00
_cell.angle_gamma   90.00
#
_symmetry.space_group_name_H-M   'P 1'
#
loop_
_entity.id
_entity.type
_entity.pdbx_description
1 polymer ?
#
loop_
_entity_poly.entity_id
_entity_poly.type
_entity_poly.pdbx_seq_one_letter_code
_entity_poly.pdbx_strand_id
1 'polypeptide(L)'
;MGVRTHTALVAAGLSLLLPGAGHLYLGERRRAAIMLAVWAALVLSALALVASGRHPELGRTLLAVALLANAAVLAFRLFAIVDAGRGALASRLAAAALSAIVVAAALPHVAAAYVAVRGYGVLDSVFADEEPSDVLGGNSLFLAFQPRGRPPLDLDPPALRTRRSTAGAAPAPFRGAAKPLADSAKILADEEAALEHPWVTILLLGSDEGPRQAGDRT
;
A
#
# COMPACT_ATOMS: atom_id res chain seq x y z
N MET A 1 -39.48 -7.00 -33.61
CA MET A 1 -38.21 -6.32 -33.30
C MET A 1 -37.64 -6.67 -31.91
N GLY A 2 -38.45 -6.81 -30.86
CA GLY A 2 -37.97 -7.01 -29.48
C GLY A 2 -37.17 -8.30 -29.18
N VAL A 3 -37.37 -9.38 -29.94
CA VAL A 3 -36.66 -10.66 -29.70
C VAL A 3 -35.14 -10.54 -29.90
N ARG A 4 -34.70 -9.78 -30.91
CA ARG A 4 -33.26 -9.59 -31.22
C ARG A 4 -32.56 -8.69 -30.21
N THR A 5 -33.25 -7.69 -29.68
CA THR A 5 -32.69 -6.79 -28.66
C THR A 5 -32.57 -7.48 -27.31
N HIS A 6 -33.52 -8.35 -26.96
CA HIS A 6 -33.45 -9.14 -25.73
C HIS A 6 -32.29 -10.13 -25.75
N THR A 7 -32.11 -10.89 -26.85
CA THR A 7 -30.97 -11.81 -27.02
C THR A 7 -29.63 -11.08 -26.94
N ALA A 8 -29.52 -9.87 -27.49
CA ALA A 8 -28.31 -9.07 -27.41
C ALA A 8 -27.99 -8.61 -25.97
N LEU A 9 -29.00 -8.21 -25.19
CA LEU A 9 -28.80 -7.84 -23.78
C LEU A 9 -28.40 -9.04 -22.93
N VAL A 10 -29.02 -10.20 -23.15
CA VAL A 10 -28.61 -11.46 -22.50
C VAL A 10 -27.16 -11.80 -22.85
N ALA A 11 -26.78 -11.69 -24.12
CA ALA A 11 -25.40 -11.93 -24.55
C ALA A 11 -24.41 -10.97 -23.89
N ALA A 12 -24.74 -9.67 -23.81
CA ALA A 12 -23.92 -8.68 -23.13
C ALA A 12 -23.78 -8.98 -21.62
N GLY A 13 -24.87 -9.37 -20.96
CA GLY A 13 -24.86 -9.77 -19.56
C GLY A 13 -24.05 -11.04 -19.31
N LEU A 14 -24.09 -12.01 -20.22
CA LEU A 14 -23.21 -13.19 -20.13
C LEU A 14 -21.74 -12.81 -20.31
N SER A 15 -21.42 -11.93 -21.26
CA SER A 15 -20.06 -11.40 -21.45
C SER A 15 -19.59 -10.53 -20.27
N LEU A 16 -20.50 -9.94 -19.50
CA LEU A 16 -20.16 -9.27 -18.24
C LEU A 16 -19.63 -10.29 -17.23
N LEU A 17 -20.25 -11.46 -17.10
CA LEU A 17 -19.83 -12.50 -16.15
C LEU A 17 -18.53 -13.17 -16.58
N LEU A 18 -18.46 -13.59 -17.85
CA LEU A 18 -17.30 -14.28 -18.40
C LEU A 18 -17.06 -13.80 -19.84
N PRO A 19 -15.90 -13.20 -20.15
CA PRO A 19 -15.58 -12.79 -21.51
C PRO A 19 -15.71 -13.96 -22.49
N GLY A 20 -16.54 -13.81 -23.53
CA GLY A 20 -16.81 -14.84 -24.54
C GLY A 20 -18.06 -15.70 -24.29
N ALA A 21 -18.68 -15.64 -23.11
CA ALA A 21 -19.92 -16.38 -22.84
C ALA A 21 -21.12 -15.85 -23.67
N GLY A 22 -21.18 -14.54 -23.93
CA GLY A 22 -22.17 -13.97 -24.85
C GLY A 22 -22.02 -14.49 -26.28
N HIS A 23 -20.79 -14.66 -26.77
CA HIS A 23 -20.52 -15.24 -28.09
C HIS A 23 -20.90 -16.73 -28.16
N LEU A 24 -20.71 -17.49 -27.08
CA LEU A 24 -21.21 -18.87 -27.00
C LEU A 24 -22.73 -18.93 -27.12
N TYR A 25 -23.42 -18.04 -26.40
CA TYR A 25 -24.88 -17.95 -26.44
C TYR A 25 -25.40 -17.59 -27.84
N LEU A 26 -24.68 -16.74 -28.58
CA LEU A 26 -24.98 -16.40 -29.97
C LEU A 26 -24.55 -17.47 -30.99
N GLY A 27 -23.90 -18.56 -30.54
CA GLY A 27 -23.41 -19.64 -31.41
C GLY A 27 -22.07 -19.34 -32.11
N GLU A 28 -21.42 -18.21 -31.81
CA GLU A 28 -20.16 -17.77 -32.43
C GLU A 28 -18.93 -18.46 -31.78
N ARG A 29 -18.84 -19.79 -31.91
CA ARG A 29 -17.84 -20.64 -31.22
C ARG A 29 -16.38 -20.19 -31.39
N ARG A 30 -16.00 -19.76 -32.59
CA ARG A 30 -14.61 -19.31 -32.87
C ARG A 30 -14.25 -18.05 -32.08
N ARG A 31 -15.14 -17.06 -32.05
CA ARG A 31 -14.92 -15.80 -31.31
C ARG A 31 -14.94 -16.05 -29.81
N ALA A 32 -15.89 -16.86 -29.35
CA ALA A 32 -15.94 -17.31 -27.96
C ALA A 32 -14.64 -17.98 -27.51
N ALA A 33 -14.12 -18.93 -28.29
CA ALA A 33 -12.88 -19.64 -27.97
C ALA A 33 -11.68 -18.69 -27.87
N ILE A 34 -11.56 -17.72 -28.79
CA ILE A 34 -10.50 -16.72 -28.75
C ILE A 34 -10.60 -15.88 -27.47
N MET A 35 -11.79 -15.37 -27.16
CA MET A 35 -12.01 -14.52 -25.96
C MET A 35 -11.72 -15.28 -24.67
N LEU A 36 -12.20 -16.52 -24.57
CA LEU A 36 -11.96 -17.38 -23.41
C LEU A 36 -10.49 -17.74 -23.27
N ALA A 37 -9.79 -18.02 -24.37
CA ALA A 37 -8.35 -18.34 -24.35
C ALA A 37 -7.53 -17.14 -23.86
N VAL A 38 -7.83 -15.93 -24.36
CA VAL A 38 -7.17 -14.70 -23.89
C VAL A 38 -7.46 -14.46 -22.41
N TRP A 39 -8.71 -14.60 -21.98
CA TRP A 39 -9.09 -14.47 -20.57
C TRP A 39 -8.36 -15.47 -19.68
N ALA A 40 -8.36 -16.75 -20.07
CA ALA A 40 -7.65 -17.81 -19.34
C ALA A 40 -6.15 -17.52 -19.26
N ALA A 41 -5.53 -17.05 -20.35
CA ALA A 41 -4.11 -16.68 -20.36
C ALA A 41 -3.80 -15.53 -19.38
N LEU A 42 -4.66 -14.50 -19.32
CA LEU A 42 -4.51 -13.38 -18.38
C LEU A 42 -4.62 -13.85 -16.92
N VAL A 43 -5.63 -14.67 -16.61
CA VAL A 43 -5.82 -15.24 -15.27
C VAL A 43 -4.64 -16.13 -14.87
N LEU A 44 -4.21 -17.03 -15.76
CA LEU A 44 -3.07 -17.91 -15.52
C LEU A 44 -1.77 -17.12 -15.33
N SER A 45 -1.57 -16.05 -16.10
CA SER A 45 -0.40 -15.18 -15.95
C SER A 45 -0.39 -14.46 -14.60
N ALA A 46 -1.55 -13.95 -14.16
CA ALA A 46 -1.68 -13.34 -12.84
C ALA A 46 -1.43 -14.35 -11.72
N LEU A 47 -2.00 -15.56 -11.82
CA LEU A 47 -1.77 -16.64 -10.85
C LEU A 47 -0.30 -17.08 -10.81
N ALA A 48 0.35 -17.21 -11.97
CA ALA A 48 1.76 -17.57 -12.06
C ALA A 48 2.66 -16.50 -11.42
N LEU A 49 2.34 -15.21 -11.61
CA LEU A 49 3.06 -14.12 -10.97
C LEU A 49 2.92 -14.20 -9.44
N VAL A 50 1.70 -14.37 -8.94
CA VAL A 50 1.43 -14.52 -7.49
C VAL A 50 2.15 -15.74 -6.91
N ALA A 51 2.08 -16.89 -7.60
CA ALA A 51 2.72 -18.13 -7.17
C ALA A 51 4.25 -18.07 -7.20
N SER A 52 4.84 -17.19 -8.00
CA SER A 52 6.30 -17.06 -8.08
C SER A 52 6.94 -16.45 -6.83
N GLY A 53 6.16 -15.86 -5.91
CA GLY A 53 6.65 -15.18 -4.71
C GLY A 53 7.55 -13.97 -5.01
N ARG A 54 7.70 -13.59 -6.29
CA ARG A 54 8.45 -12.42 -6.69
C ARG A 54 7.61 -11.20 -6.36
N HIS A 55 8.03 -10.48 -5.33
CA HIS A 55 7.52 -9.15 -5.03
C HIS A 55 8.38 -8.17 -5.82
N PRO A 56 7.93 -7.69 -7.00
CA PRO A 56 8.61 -6.59 -7.66
C PRO A 56 8.72 -5.43 -6.67
N GLU A 57 9.85 -4.73 -6.68
CA GLU A 57 10.04 -3.56 -5.83
C GLU A 57 8.83 -2.63 -5.95
N LEU A 58 8.24 -2.29 -4.81
CA LEU A 58 7.03 -1.47 -4.67
C LEU A 58 7.35 -0.02 -5.04
N GLY A 59 7.61 0.21 -6.31
CA GLY A 59 7.93 1.52 -6.88
C GLY A 59 6.83 2.05 -7.79
N ARG A 60 6.99 3.30 -8.20
CA ARG A 60 6.10 3.99 -9.14
C ARG A 60 5.94 3.23 -10.46
N THR A 61 6.99 2.55 -10.92
CA THR A 61 6.96 1.73 -12.14
C THR A 61 6.01 0.54 -12.00
N LEU A 62 6.04 -0.17 -10.87
CA LEU A 62 5.14 -1.29 -10.63
C LEU A 62 3.68 -0.83 -10.57
N LEU A 63 3.40 0.28 -9.87
CA LEU A 63 2.07 0.88 -9.85
C LEU A 63 1.59 1.23 -11.26
N ALA A 64 2.44 1.85 -12.08
CA ALA A 64 2.09 2.21 -13.46
C ALA A 64 1.78 0.96 -14.31
N VAL A 65 2.59 -0.10 -14.19
CA VAL A 65 2.36 -1.38 -14.89
C VAL A 65 1.06 -2.04 -14.41
N ALA A 66 0.79 -2.05 -13.12
CA ALA A 66 -0.44 -2.62 -12.55
C ALA A 66 -1.69 -1.85 -13.03
N LEU A 67 -1.64 -0.51 -13.06
CA LEU A 67 -2.72 0.32 -13.58
C LEU A 67 -2.93 0.10 -15.08
N LEU A 68 -1.85 -0.01 -15.86
CA LEU A 68 -1.90 -0.30 -17.29
C LEU A 68 -2.53 -1.69 -17.55
N ALA A 69 -2.12 -2.70 -16.79
CA ALA A 69 -2.69 -4.04 -16.87
C ALA A 69 -4.19 -4.04 -16.52
N ASN A 70 -4.58 -3.35 -15.44
CA ASN A 70 -5.98 -3.20 -15.06
C ASN A 70 -6.80 -2.50 -16.15
N ALA A 71 -6.27 -1.44 -16.76
CA ALA A 71 -6.90 -0.74 -17.87
C ALA A 71 -7.03 -1.63 -19.12
N ALA A 72 -6.01 -2.43 -19.43
CA ALA A 72 -6.06 -3.37 -20.54
C ALA A 72 -7.12 -4.46 -20.33
N VAL A 73 -7.22 -5.01 -19.12
CA VAL A 73 -8.26 -5.99 -18.76
C VAL A 73 -9.65 -5.36 -18.85
N LEU A 74 -9.82 -4.13 -18.35
CA LEU A 74 -11.07 -3.39 -18.49
C LEU A 74 -11.43 -3.20 -19.97
N ALA A 75 -10.50 -2.72 -20.80
CA ALA A 75 -10.73 -2.49 -22.22
C ALA A 75 -11.15 -3.78 -22.95
N PHE A 76 -10.46 -4.89 -22.66
CA PHE A 76 -10.82 -6.21 -23.20
C PHE A 76 -12.23 -6.63 -22.78
N ARG A 77 -12.60 -6.42 -21.52
CA ARG A 77 -13.94 -6.75 -21.00
C ARG A 77 -15.03 -5.90 -21.65
N LEU A 78 -14.80 -4.60 -21.78
CA LEU A 78 -15.73 -3.69 -22.44
C LEU A 78 -15.92 -4.07 -23.91
N PHE A 79 -14.83 -4.42 -24.61
CA PHE A 79 -14.88 -4.93 -25.98
C PHE A 79 -15.78 -6.18 -26.07
N ALA A 80 -15.59 -7.17 -25.20
CA ALA A 80 -16.38 -8.41 -25.22
C ALA A 80 -17.88 -8.16 -24.96
N ILE A 81 -18.21 -7.24 -24.03
CA ILE A 81 -19.60 -6.86 -23.71
C ILE A 81 -20.25 -6.14 -24.90
N VAL A 82 -19.57 -5.14 -25.47
CA VAL A 82 -20.11 -4.33 -26.56
C VAL A 82 -20.23 -5.15 -27.85
N ASP A 83 -19.25 -6.00 -28.17
CA ASP A 83 -19.31 -6.86 -29.38
C ASP A 83 -20.45 -7.89 -29.29
N ALA A 84 -20.63 -8.53 -28.13
CA ALA A 84 -21.77 -9.44 -27.91
C ALA A 84 -23.12 -8.70 -27.86
N GLY A 85 -23.12 -7.47 -27.33
CA GLY A 85 -24.30 -6.63 -27.14
C GLY A 85 -24.70 -5.75 -28.32
N ARG A 86 -23.96 -5.75 -29.43
CA ARG A 86 -24.14 -4.83 -30.57
C ARG A 86 -25.57 -4.76 -31.11
N GLY A 87 -26.33 -5.85 -31.03
CA GLY A 87 -27.75 -5.89 -31.43
C GLY A 87 -28.68 -5.01 -30.57
N ALA A 88 -28.27 -4.63 -29.37
CA ALA A 88 -29.02 -3.74 -28.47
C ALA A 88 -29.06 -2.28 -28.97
N LEU A 89 -28.12 -1.87 -29.84
CA LEU A 89 -28.04 -0.50 -30.37
C LEU A 89 -29.21 -0.14 -31.30
N ALA A 90 -29.99 -1.14 -31.75
CA ALA A 90 -31.19 -0.92 -32.58
C ALA A 90 -32.36 -0.27 -31.80
N SER A 91 -32.27 -0.15 -30.47
CA SER A 91 -33.29 0.47 -29.62
C SER A 91 -32.66 1.36 -28.56
N ARG A 92 -33.22 2.55 -28.32
CA ARG A 92 -32.72 3.48 -27.29
C ARG A 92 -32.74 2.88 -25.88
N LEU A 93 -33.82 2.16 -25.54
CA LEU A 93 -33.97 1.49 -24.25
C LEU A 93 -32.93 0.38 -24.06
N ALA A 94 -32.70 -0.43 -25.11
CA ALA A 94 -31.71 -1.49 -25.05
C ALA A 94 -30.27 -0.93 -25.06
N ALA A 95 -30.02 0.18 -25.78
CA ALA A 95 -28.75 0.89 -25.71
C ALA A 95 -28.49 1.44 -24.30
N ALA A 96 -29.49 2.03 -23.64
CA ALA A 96 -29.36 2.50 -22.25
C ALA A 96 -29.05 1.34 -21.29
N ALA A 97 -29.72 0.19 -21.45
CA ALA A 97 -29.43 -1.01 -20.66
C ALA A 97 -28.01 -1.54 -20.91
N LEU A 98 -27.53 -1.54 -22.17
CA LEU A 98 -26.15 -1.89 -22.49
C LEU A 98 -25.14 -0.93 -21.84
N SER A 99 -25.43 0.38 -21.85
CA SER A 99 -24.60 1.38 -21.15
C SER A 99 -24.53 1.11 -19.65
N ALA A 100 -25.64 0.72 -19.01
CA ALA A 100 -25.64 0.35 -17.60
C ALA A 100 -24.76 -0.88 -17.33
N ILE A 101 -24.79 -1.89 -18.19
CA ILE A 101 -23.92 -3.08 -18.10
C ILE A 101 -22.44 -2.68 -18.24
N VAL A 102 -22.10 -1.81 -19.19
CA VAL A 102 -20.74 -1.28 -19.40
C VAL A 102 -20.24 -0.53 -18.16
N VAL A 103 -21.08 0.34 -17.58
CA VAL A 103 -20.73 1.06 -16.35
C VAL A 103 -20.51 0.08 -15.20
N ALA A 104 -21.41 -0.88 -15.01
CA ALA A 104 -21.27 -1.90 -13.98
C ALA A 104 -19.99 -2.73 -14.14
N ALA A 105 -19.57 -3.03 -15.38
CA ALA A 105 -18.32 -3.71 -15.67
C ALA A 105 -17.08 -2.90 -15.26
N ALA A 106 -17.15 -1.57 -15.39
CA ALA A 106 -16.03 -0.67 -15.09
C ALA A 106 -15.82 -0.44 -13.59
N LEU A 107 -16.90 -0.48 -12.78
CA LEU A 107 -16.86 -0.23 -11.33
C LEU A 107 -15.73 -0.98 -10.60
N PRO A 108 -15.58 -2.32 -10.70
CA PRO A 108 -14.52 -3.03 -9.97
C PRO A 108 -13.11 -2.60 -10.39
N HIS A 109 -12.89 -2.25 -11.67
CA HIS A 109 -11.59 -1.81 -12.17
C HIS A 109 -11.24 -0.40 -11.70
N VAL A 110 -12.22 0.50 -11.67
CA VAL A 110 -12.04 1.85 -11.12
C VAL A 110 -11.78 1.79 -9.61
N ALA A 111 -12.52 0.95 -8.88
CA ALA A 111 -12.31 0.74 -7.45
C ALA A 111 -10.90 0.18 -7.17
N ALA A 112 -10.47 -0.83 -7.93
CA ALA A 112 -9.11 -1.39 -7.79
C ALA A 112 -8.01 -0.35 -8.07
N ALA A 113 -8.16 0.45 -9.13
CA ALA A 113 -7.22 1.52 -9.45
C ALA A 113 -7.16 2.58 -8.33
N TYR A 114 -8.32 2.99 -7.81
CA TYR A 114 -8.40 3.95 -6.70
C TYR A 114 -7.69 3.42 -5.44
N VAL A 115 -7.97 2.17 -5.06
CA VAL A 115 -7.32 1.52 -3.90
C VAL A 115 -5.80 1.42 -4.11
N ALA A 116 -5.35 1.04 -5.31
CA ALA A 116 -3.92 0.94 -5.61
C ALA A 116 -3.19 2.30 -5.48
N VAL A 117 -3.77 3.36 -6.05
CA VAL A 117 -3.18 4.71 -5.99
C VAL A 117 -3.18 5.25 -4.56
N ARG A 118 -4.28 5.09 -3.82
CA ARG A 118 -4.36 5.54 -2.41
C ARG A 118 -3.43 4.74 -1.52
N GLY A 119 -3.37 3.42 -1.69
CA GLY A 119 -2.48 2.55 -0.93
C GLY A 119 -1.01 2.90 -1.16
N TYR A 120 -0.62 3.13 -2.43
CA TYR A 120 0.73 3.59 -2.75
C TYR A 120 1.06 4.92 -2.07
N GLY A 121 0.16 5.91 -2.11
CA GLY A 121 0.39 7.20 -1.45
C GLY A 121 0.54 7.09 0.08
N VAL A 122 -0.19 6.16 0.73
CA VAL A 122 -0.02 5.89 2.15
C VAL A 122 1.34 5.28 2.44
N LEU A 123 1.74 4.26 1.66
CA LEU A 123 3.05 3.61 1.82
C LEU A 123 4.19 4.60 1.59
N ASP A 124 4.10 5.41 0.55
CA ASP A 124 5.08 6.45 0.22
C ASP A 124 5.19 7.50 1.35
N SER A 125 4.07 7.87 1.98
CA SER A 125 4.08 8.84 3.10
C SER A 125 4.63 8.31 4.42
N VAL A 126 4.45 7.02 4.71
CA VAL A 126 4.86 6.40 6.00
C VAL A 126 6.31 5.90 5.93
N PHE A 127 6.72 5.42 4.77
CA PHE A 127 8.04 4.85 4.52
C PHE A 127 8.91 5.76 3.64
N ALA A 128 8.60 7.05 3.57
CA ALA A 128 9.47 8.00 2.88
C ALA A 128 10.88 7.93 3.49
N ASP A 129 11.89 7.74 2.64
CA ASP A 129 13.30 7.79 3.03
C ASP A 129 13.74 9.19 3.50
N GLU A 130 12.88 10.21 3.30
CA GLU A 130 13.07 11.57 3.78
C GLU A 130 12.50 11.70 5.20
N GLU A 131 13.39 11.95 6.16
CA GLU A 131 13.04 12.21 7.56
C GLU A 131 12.05 13.39 7.62
N PRO A 132 10.86 13.24 8.25
CA PRO A 132 9.84 14.28 8.22
C PRO A 132 10.36 15.51 8.96
N SER A 133 10.76 16.53 8.19
CA SER A 133 11.27 17.81 8.70
C SER A 133 10.30 18.56 9.62
N ASP A 134 9.04 18.13 9.66
CA ASP A 134 7.95 18.69 10.47
C ASP A 134 7.77 17.98 11.83
N VAL A 135 8.44 16.85 12.08
CA VAL A 135 8.46 16.22 13.41
C VAL A 135 9.65 16.79 14.19
N LEU A 136 9.40 17.94 14.82
CA LEU A 136 10.35 18.74 15.58
C LEU A 136 11.52 19.25 14.73
N GLY A 137 11.40 20.50 14.30
CA GLY A 137 12.49 21.25 13.67
C GLY A 137 13.81 20.92 14.35
N GLY A 138 14.70 20.27 13.59
CA GLY A 138 16.08 20.00 13.95
C GLY A 138 16.80 21.32 14.14
N ASN A 139 16.58 21.91 15.31
CA ASN A 139 17.33 22.94 16.01
C ASN A 139 16.74 23.03 17.43
N SER A 140 17.17 22.09 18.27
CA SER A 140 17.62 22.38 19.64
C SER A 140 16.69 23.13 20.63
N LEU A 141 15.35 23.02 20.57
CA LEU A 141 14.50 23.71 21.56
C LEU A 141 14.12 22.90 22.81
N PHE A 142 14.14 21.55 22.76
CA PHE A 142 13.70 20.71 23.89
C PHE A 142 14.81 20.34 24.90
N LEU A 143 16.05 20.82 24.70
CA LEU A 143 17.16 20.66 25.67
C LEU A 143 17.57 21.99 26.34
N ALA A 144 16.87 23.10 26.09
CA ALA A 144 17.31 24.43 26.50
C ALA A 144 16.41 25.17 27.52
N PHE A 145 15.48 24.49 28.20
CA PHE A 145 14.84 25.07 29.38
C PHE A 145 15.60 24.67 30.65
N GLN A 146 16.70 25.39 30.94
CA GLN A 146 17.07 25.61 32.33
C GLN A 146 16.30 26.85 32.82
N PRO A 147 15.34 26.72 33.74
CA PRO A 147 14.73 27.89 34.35
C PRO A 147 15.77 28.58 35.24
N ARG A 148 16.51 29.54 34.68
CA ARG A 148 17.33 30.47 35.47
C ARG A 148 16.39 31.48 36.12
N GLY A 149 16.32 31.45 37.45
CA GLY A 149 15.88 32.60 38.23
C GLY A 149 14.67 32.45 39.14
N ARG A 150 14.16 31.23 39.42
CA ARG A 150 13.19 31.05 40.51
C ARG A 150 13.92 30.98 41.86
N PRO A 151 13.55 31.78 42.88
CA PRO A 151 14.07 31.58 44.23
C PRO A 151 13.62 30.21 44.76
N PRO A 152 14.50 29.44 45.42
CA PRO A 152 14.17 28.08 45.84
C PRO A 152 13.00 28.08 46.84
N LEU A 153 12.09 27.12 46.69
CA LEU A 153 11.03 26.88 47.67
C LEU A 153 11.40 25.67 48.53
N ASP A 154 10.87 25.62 49.76
CA ASP A 154 11.11 24.55 50.76
C ASP A 154 10.80 23.12 50.28
N LEU A 155 10.23 22.95 49.09
CA LEU A 155 9.93 21.65 48.47
C LEU A 155 10.92 21.25 47.37
N ASP A 156 11.97 22.05 47.12
CA ASP A 156 13.03 21.66 46.18
C ASP A 156 13.86 20.50 46.76
N PRO A 157 14.11 19.42 45.99
CA PRO A 157 14.94 18.32 46.46
C PRO A 157 16.34 18.86 46.81
N PRO A 158 17.00 18.33 47.86
CA PRO A 158 18.29 18.84 48.29
C PRO A 158 19.25 18.81 47.10
N ALA A 159 19.81 19.98 46.76
CA ALA A 159 20.74 20.12 45.66
C ALA A 159 21.86 19.10 45.85
N LEU A 160 21.86 18.05 45.02
CA LEU A 160 22.99 17.16 44.89
C LEU A 160 24.16 18.05 44.50
N ARG A 161 25.05 18.32 45.47
CA ARG A 161 26.28 19.05 45.23
C ARG A 161 26.93 18.38 44.04
N THR A 162 26.94 19.07 42.91
CA THR A 162 27.70 18.64 41.73
C THR A 162 29.12 18.48 42.20
N ARG A 163 29.54 17.23 42.43
CA ARG A 163 30.94 16.86 42.54
C ARG A 163 31.58 17.53 41.33
N ARG A 164 32.47 18.49 41.59
CA ARG A 164 33.14 19.31 40.59
C ARG A 164 33.69 18.34 39.54
N SER A 165 32.92 18.15 38.46
CA SER A 165 33.37 17.42 37.29
C SER A 165 34.49 18.29 36.78
N THR A 166 35.73 17.84 37.00
CA THR A 166 36.87 18.37 36.27
C THR A 166 36.42 18.46 34.83
N ALA A 167 36.48 19.66 34.25
CA ALA A 167 36.14 19.86 32.85
C ALA A 167 36.97 18.90 32.01
N GLY A 168 36.42 17.71 31.76
CA GLY A 168 36.93 16.78 30.78
C GLY A 168 36.76 17.49 29.46
N ALA A 169 37.85 17.53 28.69
CA ALA A 169 37.88 18.16 27.38
C ALA A 169 36.59 17.86 26.61
N ALA A 170 36.03 18.89 25.95
CA ALA A 170 34.88 18.73 25.08
C ALA A 170 35.10 17.49 24.18
N PRO A 171 34.12 16.58 24.06
CA PRO A 171 34.28 15.41 23.21
C PRO A 171 34.67 15.89 21.82
N ALA A 172 35.81 15.39 21.31
CA ALA A 172 36.30 15.79 20.01
C ALA A 172 35.21 15.47 18.95
N PRO A 173 34.93 16.38 18.01
CA PRO A 173 33.98 16.11 16.94
C PRO A 173 34.43 14.85 16.20
N PHE A 174 33.46 13.98 15.88
CA PHE A 174 33.69 12.74 15.15
C PHE A 174 34.47 13.03 13.86
N ARG A 175 35.69 12.50 13.77
CA ARG A 175 36.56 12.56 12.57
C ARG A 175 36.62 11.19 11.90
N GLY A 176 35.47 10.64 11.55
CA GLY A 176 35.36 9.43 10.73
C GLY A 176 34.62 9.72 9.43
N ALA A 177 34.89 8.93 8.39
CA ALA A 177 34.02 8.92 7.21
C ALA A 177 32.67 8.31 7.62
N ALA A 178 31.57 9.03 7.37
CA ALA A 178 30.23 8.48 7.53
C ALA A 178 30.07 7.33 6.53
N LYS A 179 30.07 6.09 7.03
CA LYS A 179 29.77 4.91 6.22
C LYS A 179 28.29 4.55 6.40
N PRO A 180 27.61 4.07 5.35
CA PRO A 180 26.25 3.55 5.47
C PRO A 180 26.18 2.46 6.54
N LEU A 181 25.08 2.40 7.29
CA LEU A 181 24.90 1.46 8.39
C LEU A 181 25.07 -0.01 7.96
N ALA A 182 24.84 -0.30 6.67
CA ALA A 182 25.02 -1.61 6.03
C ALA A 182 26.44 -2.18 6.11
N ASP A 183 27.48 -1.36 6.32
CA ASP A 183 28.88 -1.79 6.38
C ASP A 183 29.37 -2.16 7.81
N SER A 184 28.47 -2.21 8.78
CA SER A 184 28.78 -2.48 10.19
C SER A 184 28.81 -3.99 10.46
N ALA A 185 29.82 -4.71 9.97
CA ALA A 185 30.03 -6.14 10.23
C ALA A 185 30.15 -6.53 11.73
N LYS A 186 30.11 -5.54 12.64
CA LYS A 186 30.18 -5.71 14.09
C LYS A 186 28.84 -6.06 14.74
N ILE A 187 27.71 -5.91 14.02
CA ILE A 187 26.36 -6.22 14.55
C ILE A 187 25.92 -7.65 14.20
N LEU A 188 26.54 -8.27 13.18
CA LEU A 188 26.15 -9.58 12.65
C LEU A 188 26.94 -10.77 13.22
N ALA A 189 27.82 -10.55 14.21
CA ALA A 189 28.71 -11.61 14.70
C ALA A 189 28.02 -12.69 15.56
N ASP A 190 26.73 -12.53 15.90
CA ASP A 190 25.97 -13.42 16.79
C ASP A 190 24.61 -13.88 16.18
N GLU A 191 24.54 -14.02 14.85
CA GLU A 191 23.30 -14.47 14.17
C GLU A 191 22.86 -15.90 14.57
N GLU A 192 23.79 -16.81 14.90
CA GLU A 192 23.43 -18.20 15.24
C GLU A 192 22.72 -18.35 16.60
N ALA A 193 22.92 -17.44 17.55
CA ALA A 193 22.24 -17.47 18.85
C ALA A 193 20.91 -16.70 18.86
N ALA A 194 20.70 -15.78 17.92
CA ALA A 194 19.53 -14.90 17.89
C ALA A 194 18.28 -15.53 17.22
N LEU A 195 18.43 -16.69 16.57
CA LEU A 195 17.37 -17.33 15.77
C LEU A 195 16.48 -18.32 16.53
N GLU A 196 16.72 -18.61 17.82
CA GLU A 196 15.87 -19.52 18.59
C GLU A 196 14.51 -18.92 19.02
N HIS A 197 14.33 -17.59 18.94
CA HIS A 197 13.10 -16.92 19.37
C HIS A 197 12.66 -15.89 18.30
N PRO A 198 11.86 -16.29 17.30
CA PRO A 198 11.57 -15.48 16.10
C PRO A 198 10.56 -14.33 16.32
N TRP A 199 10.25 -13.99 17.57
CA TRP A 199 9.38 -12.87 17.90
C TRP A 199 10.12 -11.93 18.85
N VAL A 200 10.72 -10.89 18.28
CA VAL A 200 11.07 -9.71 19.07
C VAL A 200 9.76 -8.95 19.31
N THR A 201 9.09 -9.23 20.42
CA THR A 201 8.08 -8.30 20.95
C THR A 201 8.84 -7.08 21.44
N ILE A 202 8.91 -6.03 20.62
CA ILE A 202 9.29 -4.71 21.12
C ILE A 202 8.17 -4.27 22.05
N LEU A 203 8.32 -4.54 23.34
CA LEU A 203 7.57 -3.85 24.37
C LEU A 203 8.03 -2.40 24.33
N LEU A 204 7.29 -1.58 23.58
CA LEU A 204 7.21 -0.15 23.85
C LEU A 204 6.58 -0.03 25.24
N LEU A 205 7.42 -0.14 26.27
CA LEU A 205 7.07 0.24 27.62
C LEU A 205 6.92 1.76 27.59
N GLY A 206 5.74 2.21 27.18
CA GLY A 206 5.26 3.53 27.53
C GLY A 206 5.24 3.57 29.05
N SER A 207 6.25 4.18 29.64
CA SER A 207 6.18 4.68 31.00
C SER A 207 5.11 5.76 30.97
N ASP A 208 3.85 5.35 31.18
CA ASP A 208 2.75 6.23 31.52
C ASP A 208 2.97 6.69 32.97
N GLU A 209 4.02 7.48 33.17
CA GLU A 209 4.29 8.17 34.44
C GLU A 209 4.23 9.67 34.17
N GLY A 210 3.00 10.16 34.03
CA GLY A 210 2.69 11.53 34.40
C GLY A 210 3.11 11.78 35.86
N PRO A 211 3.50 13.02 36.24
CA PRO A 211 4.36 13.29 37.40
C PRO A 211 3.71 13.14 38.80
N ARG A 212 2.70 12.28 39.00
CA ARG A 212 2.02 12.12 40.31
C ARG A 212 1.46 10.73 40.68
N GLN A 213 1.87 9.60 40.10
CA GLN A 213 1.45 8.29 40.65
C GLN A 213 2.58 7.27 40.76
N ALA A 214 2.58 6.55 41.89
CA ALA A 214 3.41 5.38 42.12
C ALA A 214 2.62 4.15 41.64
N GLY A 215 3.09 3.51 40.57
CA GLY A 215 2.56 2.24 40.09
C GLY A 215 3.08 1.07 40.92
N ASP A 216 2.17 0.16 41.27
CA ASP A 216 2.40 -1.00 42.11
C ASP A 216 3.49 -1.93 41.59
N ARG A 217 4.39 -2.33 42.49
CA ARG A 217 5.28 -3.47 42.29
C ARG A 217 4.55 -4.76 42.68
N THR A 218 4.31 -5.63 41.72
CA THR A 218 4.30 -7.08 41.94
C THR A 218 5.18 -7.74 40.90
#